data_AF-A0A9P6R681-F1
#
_entry.id   AF-A0A9P6R681-F1
#
_cell.length_a   1.000
_cell.length_b   1.000
_cell.length_c   1.000
_cell.angle_alpha   90.00
_cell.angle_beta   90.00
_cell.angle_gamma   90.00
#
_symmetry.space_group_name_H-M   'P 1'
#
loop_
_entity.id
_entity.type
_entity.pdbx_description
1 polymer ?
#
loop_
_entity_poly.entity_id
_entity_poly.type
_entity_poly.pdbx_seq_one_letter_code
_entity_poly.pdbx_strand_id
1 'polypeptide(L)'
;MTRQTNGHHHSPSSSPHFSNGDHSSVNPFAGQNIGYLRLAVVGDSGVGKTSFARQFTETLPEVLSHDWEPLSPNHSEDDDYKRTDTLIEKFSSTMMEIPWDNMDADDEVPARNLVFVDTPGYGSVVDAQLNFDMFMSYVGQTFEEKNKRISPFTEVSNNELMRSLVTGVGAHKFIDVVFYLVVHRLKPIDVEYMRLISEKANVVPVICKVDTQSEQEVRDLKVQVLRTLKEQGVSIYTFRIDYDRLIHMAENGQVGGPPFAVCNTAVKPASADPNDHIAFTPASNELPLLRKLVLETQITNIRQFTVKKFINWRGKHLAQQQQQHQQLQQQQPIQQQQAYYQQHQYQQTAR
;
A
#
# COMPACT_ATOMS: atom_id res chain seq x y z
N MET A 1 -10.57 -47.05 -52.70
CA MET A 1 -10.46 -47.20 -51.24
C MET A 1 -10.19 -45.83 -50.65
N THR A 2 -11.26 -45.18 -50.22
CA THR A 2 -11.29 -43.78 -49.78
C THR A 2 -11.10 -43.77 -48.27
N ARG A 3 -10.00 -43.20 -47.77
CA ARG A 3 -9.81 -42.91 -46.34
C ARG A 3 -9.89 -41.39 -46.17
N GLN A 4 -11.04 -40.95 -45.66
CA GLN A 4 -11.25 -39.62 -45.10
C GLN A 4 -10.55 -39.55 -43.74
N THR A 5 -9.76 -38.50 -43.51
CA THR A 5 -9.31 -38.10 -42.18
C THR A 5 -9.68 -36.63 -41.98
N ASN A 6 -10.56 -36.41 -41.01
CA ASN A 6 -11.12 -35.11 -40.62
C ASN A 6 -10.04 -34.13 -40.15
N GLY A 7 -9.87 -33.01 -40.86
CA GLY A 7 -9.22 -31.81 -40.34
C GLY A 7 -10.23 -30.98 -39.56
N HIS A 8 -10.01 -30.81 -38.25
CA HIS A 8 -10.74 -29.83 -37.45
C HIS A 8 -10.20 -28.42 -37.77
N HIS A 9 -11.03 -27.60 -38.42
CA HIS A 9 -10.83 -26.17 -38.52
C HIS A 9 -11.16 -25.52 -37.16
N HIS A 10 -10.14 -25.04 -36.45
CA HIS A 10 -10.33 -24.04 -35.41
C HIS A 10 -10.31 -22.66 -36.07
N SER A 11 -11.46 -22.00 -36.09
CA SER A 11 -11.60 -20.58 -36.41
C SER A 11 -10.91 -19.72 -35.35
N PRO A 12 -10.36 -18.55 -35.73
CA PRO A 12 -9.54 -17.73 -34.84
C PRO A 12 -10.40 -17.08 -33.76
N SER A 13 -9.98 -17.22 -32.50
CA SER A 13 -10.56 -16.47 -31.39
C SER A 13 -10.26 -14.99 -31.57
N SER A 14 -11.33 -14.21 -31.59
CA SER A 14 -11.41 -12.76 -31.66
C SER A 14 -10.44 -12.08 -30.69
N SER A 15 -9.48 -11.35 -31.23
CA SER A 15 -8.71 -10.33 -30.50
C SER A 15 -9.68 -9.24 -30.03
N PRO A 16 -9.52 -8.68 -28.81
CA PRO A 16 -10.36 -7.59 -28.37
C PRO A 16 -10.09 -6.36 -29.24
N HIS A 17 -11.13 -5.88 -29.91
CA HIS A 17 -11.11 -4.59 -30.60
C HIS A 17 -10.89 -3.48 -29.57
N PHE A 18 -9.71 -2.88 -29.60
CA PHE A 18 -9.45 -1.61 -28.94
C PHE A 18 -10.20 -0.51 -29.69
N SER A 19 -11.12 0.17 -28.99
CA SER A 19 -11.75 1.39 -29.44
C SER A 19 -10.71 2.51 -29.45
N ASN A 20 -10.31 2.98 -30.63
CA ASN A 20 -9.52 4.20 -30.79
C ASN A 20 -10.39 5.42 -30.43
N GLY A 21 -10.34 5.83 -29.16
CA GLY A 21 -10.68 7.20 -28.75
C GLY A 21 -9.45 8.10 -28.90
N ASP A 22 -9.65 9.35 -29.32
CA ASP A 22 -8.61 10.37 -29.51
C ASP A 22 -7.72 10.55 -28.25
N HIS A 23 -6.59 9.83 -28.20
CA HIS A 23 -5.50 10.07 -27.25
C HIS A 23 -4.49 11.03 -27.87
N SER A 24 -4.87 12.28 -28.07
CA SER A 24 -3.88 13.32 -28.39
C SER A 24 -3.09 13.68 -27.13
N SER A 25 -1.80 13.33 -27.16
CA SER A 25 -0.67 13.82 -26.32
C SER A 25 -0.55 13.38 -24.85
N VAL A 26 -0.66 12.08 -24.54
CA VAL A 26 -0.05 11.56 -23.31
C VAL A 26 1.42 11.24 -23.60
N ASN A 27 2.35 11.96 -22.98
CA ASN A 27 3.78 11.69 -23.10
C ASN A 27 4.09 10.35 -22.38
N PRO A 28 4.46 9.28 -23.09
CA PRO A 28 4.68 7.96 -22.48
C PRO A 28 5.86 7.93 -21.49
N PHE A 29 6.69 8.98 -21.50
CA PHE A 29 7.82 9.15 -20.59
C PHE A 29 7.47 9.98 -19.34
N ALA A 30 6.29 10.59 -19.26
CA ALA A 30 5.93 11.48 -18.15
C ALA A 30 5.96 10.77 -16.78
N GLY A 31 5.56 9.51 -16.74
CA GLY A 31 5.54 8.69 -15.52
C GLY A 31 6.80 7.86 -15.26
N GLN A 32 7.84 7.91 -16.11
CA GLN A 32 9.06 7.11 -15.91
C GLN A 32 9.78 7.46 -14.59
N ASN A 33 9.73 8.72 -14.17
CA ASN A 33 10.36 9.17 -12.92
C ASN A 33 9.71 8.57 -11.66
N ILE A 34 8.46 8.09 -11.78
CA ILE A 34 7.76 7.43 -10.69
C ILE A 34 8.43 6.08 -10.39
N GLY A 35 8.87 5.32 -11.39
CA GLY A 35 9.42 3.98 -11.16
C GLY A 35 8.39 3.02 -10.56
N TYR A 36 8.87 1.94 -9.95
CA TYR A 36 8.06 1.00 -9.18
C TYR A 36 7.72 1.55 -7.80
N LEU A 37 6.43 1.56 -7.44
CA LEU A 37 5.93 2.06 -6.17
C LEU A 37 4.70 1.25 -5.73
N ARG A 38 4.67 0.85 -4.46
CA ARG A 38 3.54 0.08 -3.91
C ARG A 38 2.85 0.85 -2.80
N LEU A 39 1.56 1.08 -2.97
CA LEU A 39 0.70 1.85 -2.11
C LEU A 39 -0.36 0.91 -1.52
N ALA A 40 -0.83 1.19 -0.32
CA ALA A 40 -1.95 0.46 0.28
C ALA A 40 -2.97 1.43 0.85
N VAL A 41 -4.23 1.02 0.86
CA VAL A 41 -5.33 1.76 1.49
C VAL A 41 -5.89 0.94 2.64
N VAL A 42 -5.90 1.50 3.84
CA VAL A 42 -6.37 0.84 5.07
C VAL A 42 -7.31 1.80 5.78
N GLY A 43 -8.32 1.27 6.46
CA GLY A 43 -9.34 2.08 7.12
C GLY A 43 -10.61 1.29 7.35
N ASP A 44 -11.57 1.92 8.02
CA ASP A 44 -12.82 1.27 8.38
C ASP A 44 -13.64 0.88 7.15
N SER A 45 -14.71 0.14 7.36
CA SER A 45 -15.63 -0.28 6.31
C SER A 45 -16.47 0.91 5.85
N GLY A 46 -16.69 1.02 4.53
CA GLY A 46 -17.49 2.11 3.96
C GLY A 46 -16.81 3.48 3.92
N VAL A 47 -15.54 3.62 4.34
CA VAL A 47 -14.81 4.91 4.31
C VAL A 47 -14.39 5.37 2.90
N GLY A 48 -14.53 4.51 1.88
CA GLY A 48 -14.19 4.83 0.48
C GLY A 48 -12.77 4.45 0.05
N LYS A 49 -12.23 3.35 0.58
CA LYS A 49 -10.87 2.84 0.25
C LYS A 49 -10.66 2.58 -1.25
N THR A 50 -11.53 1.76 -1.83
CA THR A 50 -11.47 1.40 -3.26
C THR A 50 -11.65 2.63 -4.14
N SER A 51 -12.62 3.48 -3.83
CA SER A 51 -12.86 4.74 -4.56
C SER A 51 -11.66 5.69 -4.47
N PHE A 52 -11.01 5.79 -3.31
CA PHE A 52 -9.80 6.60 -3.15
C PHE A 52 -8.63 6.03 -3.97
N ALA A 53 -8.38 4.72 -3.91
CA ALA A 53 -7.31 4.07 -4.68
C ALA A 53 -7.52 4.21 -6.20
N ARG A 54 -8.77 4.03 -6.63
CA ARG A 54 -9.21 4.25 -8.01
C ARG A 54 -8.96 5.69 -8.43
N GLN A 55 -9.51 6.66 -7.70
CA GLN A 55 -9.35 8.08 -8.04
C GLN A 55 -7.87 8.48 -8.05
N PHE A 56 -7.08 8.05 -7.05
CA PHE A 56 -5.64 8.33 -6.94
C PHE A 56 -4.87 7.97 -8.21
N THR A 57 -5.28 6.91 -8.92
CA THR A 57 -4.60 6.42 -10.13
C THR A 57 -5.29 6.82 -11.43
N GLU A 58 -6.61 6.63 -11.58
CA GLU A 58 -7.32 6.86 -12.85
C GLU A 58 -7.27 8.31 -13.33
N THR A 59 -7.15 9.27 -12.41
CA THR A 59 -7.10 10.69 -12.77
C THR A 59 -5.67 11.23 -12.87
N LEU A 60 -4.66 10.35 -12.89
CA LEU A 60 -3.29 10.72 -13.23
C LEU A 60 -3.13 10.81 -14.75
N PRO A 61 -2.71 11.97 -15.30
CA PRO A 61 -2.45 12.11 -16.73
C PRO A 61 -1.41 11.13 -17.29
N GLU A 62 -0.50 10.66 -16.43
CA GLU A 62 0.61 9.78 -16.79
C GLU A 62 0.21 8.30 -16.87
N VAL A 63 -1.01 7.92 -16.47
CA VAL A 63 -1.45 6.52 -16.50
C VAL A 63 -1.80 6.11 -17.92
N LEU A 64 -1.08 5.10 -18.41
CA LEU A 64 -1.23 4.50 -19.73
C LEU A 64 -2.28 3.38 -19.73
N SER A 65 -2.36 2.61 -18.65
CA SER A 65 -3.33 1.51 -18.48
C SER A 65 -3.54 1.16 -17.01
N HIS A 66 -4.65 0.50 -16.67
CA HIS A 66 -4.95 0.07 -15.31
C HIS A 66 -5.89 -1.14 -15.23
N ASP A 67 -5.85 -1.86 -14.10
CA ASP A 67 -6.66 -3.06 -13.82
C ASP A 67 -8.00 -2.74 -13.10
N TRP A 68 -8.45 -1.47 -13.12
CA TRP A 68 -9.77 -1.09 -12.62
C TRP A 68 -10.88 -1.57 -13.55
N GLU A 69 -11.93 -2.16 -12.98
CA GLU A 69 -13.12 -2.54 -13.75
C GLU A 69 -13.81 -1.26 -14.28
N PRO A 70 -14.18 -1.21 -15.57
CA PRO A 70 -14.85 -0.06 -16.13
C PRO A 70 -16.20 0.13 -15.43
N LEU A 71 -16.51 1.38 -15.12
CA LEU A 71 -17.83 1.72 -14.59
C LEU A 71 -18.87 1.40 -15.69
N SER A 72 -19.72 0.39 -15.48
CA SER A 72 -20.88 0.10 -16.33
C SER A 72 -21.78 1.34 -16.50
N PRO A 73 -22.22 1.68 -17.72
CA PRO A 73 -23.08 2.85 -17.95
C PRO A 73 -24.46 2.76 -17.26
N ASN A 74 -24.85 1.56 -16.80
CA ASN A 74 -26.05 1.32 -15.99
C ASN A 74 -25.76 1.23 -14.48
N HIS A 75 -24.61 1.73 -14.00
CA HIS A 75 -24.26 1.72 -12.58
C HIS A 75 -25.37 2.38 -11.74
N SER A 76 -25.98 1.58 -10.86
CA SER A 76 -26.65 2.13 -9.68
C SER A 76 -25.58 2.52 -8.65
N GLU A 77 -25.89 3.48 -7.77
CA GLU A 77 -25.03 3.82 -6.62
C GLU A 77 -24.72 2.59 -5.74
N ASP A 78 -25.55 1.53 -5.82
CA ASP A 78 -25.36 0.25 -5.12
C ASP A 78 -24.20 -0.61 -5.67
N ASP A 79 -23.86 -0.50 -6.96
CA ASP A 79 -22.78 -1.27 -7.58
C ASP A 79 -21.38 -0.75 -7.18
N ASP A 80 -21.27 0.52 -6.77
CA ASP A 80 -20.07 1.11 -6.16
C ASP A 80 -19.77 0.53 -4.76
N TYR A 81 -20.73 -0.23 -4.20
CA TYR A 81 -20.66 -0.82 -2.87
C TYR A 81 -20.37 -2.33 -2.90
N LYS A 82 -19.65 -2.82 -3.94
CA LYS A 82 -19.06 -4.16 -3.86
C LYS A 82 -18.04 -4.18 -2.73
N ARG A 83 -18.37 -4.96 -1.70
CA ARG A 83 -17.54 -5.13 -0.51
C ARG A 83 -16.24 -5.84 -0.87
N THR A 84 -15.11 -5.24 -0.51
CA THR A 84 -13.80 -5.89 -0.56
C THR A 84 -13.70 -6.90 0.58
N ASP A 85 -13.82 -8.19 0.26
CA ASP A 85 -13.76 -9.28 1.25
C ASP A 85 -12.34 -9.86 1.43
N THR A 86 -11.45 -9.64 0.47
CA THR A 86 -10.05 -10.08 0.51
C THR A 86 -9.10 -8.95 0.12
N LEU A 87 -7.82 -9.08 0.49
CA LEU A 87 -6.77 -8.16 0.03
C LEU A 87 -6.52 -8.37 -1.47
N ILE A 88 -6.60 -7.30 -2.26
CA ILE A 88 -6.47 -7.33 -3.73
C ILE A 88 -5.40 -6.35 -4.18
N GLU A 89 -4.51 -6.79 -5.06
CA GLU A 89 -3.56 -5.91 -5.76
C GLU A 89 -4.20 -5.41 -7.06
N LYS A 90 -4.25 -4.09 -7.22
CA LYS A 90 -4.65 -3.39 -8.44
C LYS A 90 -3.45 -2.71 -9.04
N PHE A 91 -3.27 -2.86 -10.34
CA PHE A 91 -2.10 -2.37 -11.06
C PHE A 91 -2.47 -1.18 -11.93
N SER A 92 -1.55 -0.23 -12.05
CA SER A 92 -1.60 0.85 -13.01
C SER A 92 -0.21 1.05 -13.62
N SER A 93 -0.20 1.41 -14.89
CA SER A 93 1.00 1.56 -15.69
C SER A 93 1.24 3.02 -15.98
N THR A 94 2.41 3.55 -15.63
CA THR A 94 2.83 4.93 -15.96
C THR A 94 4.10 4.97 -16.80
N MET A 95 4.59 3.81 -17.21
CA MET A 95 5.73 3.65 -18.10
C MET A 95 5.55 2.38 -18.92
N MET A 96 6.31 2.30 -20.00
CA MET A 96 6.48 1.08 -20.77
C MET A 96 7.73 0.33 -20.30
N GLU A 97 7.74 -0.99 -20.41
CA GLU A 97 8.90 -1.84 -20.16
C GLU A 97 9.04 -2.91 -21.24
N ILE A 98 10.26 -3.39 -21.44
CA ILE A 98 10.55 -4.51 -22.33
C ILE A 98 10.52 -5.78 -21.48
N PRO A 99 9.60 -6.72 -21.74
CA PRO A 99 9.57 -7.99 -21.04
C PRO A 99 10.85 -8.78 -21.28
N TRP A 100 11.40 -9.37 -20.21
CA TRP A 100 12.64 -10.15 -20.27
C TRP A 100 12.55 -11.34 -21.24
N ASP A 101 11.36 -11.87 -21.45
CA ASP A 101 11.03 -12.99 -22.34
C ASP A 101 10.82 -12.57 -23.81
N ASN A 102 10.68 -11.27 -24.10
CA ASN A 102 10.46 -10.73 -25.45
C ASN A 102 11.55 -9.74 -25.89
N MET A 103 12.77 -9.83 -25.34
CA MET A 103 13.87 -8.92 -25.70
C MET A 103 14.23 -8.93 -27.19
N ASP A 104 13.91 -10.00 -27.93
CA ASP A 104 14.20 -10.13 -29.36
C ASP A 104 13.20 -9.39 -30.27
N ALA A 105 12.05 -8.97 -29.73
CA ALA A 105 10.96 -8.37 -30.51
C ALA A 105 10.92 -6.83 -30.43
N ASP A 106 11.72 -6.21 -29.54
CA ASP A 106 11.64 -4.77 -29.20
C ASP A 106 10.21 -4.30 -28.83
N ASP A 107 9.32 -5.23 -28.46
CA ASP A 107 7.93 -4.96 -28.12
C ASP A 107 7.84 -4.44 -26.68
N GLU A 108 7.61 -3.14 -26.55
CA GLU A 108 7.32 -2.49 -25.27
C GLU A 108 5.89 -2.81 -24.81
N VAL A 109 5.73 -3.18 -23.53
CA VAL A 109 4.42 -3.37 -22.89
C VAL A 109 4.24 -2.41 -21.71
N PRO A 110 3.00 -2.04 -21.34
CA PRO A 110 2.76 -1.22 -20.15
C PRO A 110 3.26 -1.93 -18.88
N ALA A 111 4.13 -1.26 -18.12
CA ALA A 111 4.73 -1.79 -16.91
C ALA A 111 3.73 -1.79 -15.75
N ARG A 112 3.72 -2.83 -14.91
CA ARG A 112 2.89 -2.89 -13.69
C ARG A 112 3.56 -2.17 -12.51
N ASN A 113 3.96 -0.91 -12.72
CA ASN A 113 4.87 -0.20 -11.84
C ASN A 113 4.19 0.51 -10.66
N LEU A 114 2.91 0.91 -10.79
CA LEU A 114 2.12 1.41 -9.67
C LEU A 114 1.18 0.33 -9.17
N VAL A 115 1.30 -0.04 -7.90
CA VAL A 115 0.45 -1.06 -7.27
C VAL A 115 -0.32 -0.46 -6.13
N PHE A 116 -1.64 -0.62 -6.13
CA PHE A 116 -2.52 -0.36 -5.01
C PHE A 116 -2.98 -1.66 -4.38
N VAL A 117 -2.64 -1.85 -3.11
CA VAL A 117 -3.18 -2.92 -2.28
C VAL A 117 -4.46 -2.40 -1.62
N ASP A 118 -5.60 -2.83 -2.15
CA ASP A 118 -6.91 -2.57 -1.55
C ASP A 118 -7.20 -3.63 -0.48
N THR A 119 -7.58 -3.18 0.71
CA THR A 119 -7.81 -4.06 1.86
C THR A 119 -9.27 -4.07 2.26
N PRO A 120 -9.78 -5.19 2.81
CA PRO A 120 -11.06 -5.19 3.50
C PRO A 120 -11.11 -4.14 4.60
N GLY A 121 -12.30 -3.58 4.85
CA GLY A 121 -12.50 -2.69 6.00
C GLY A 121 -12.58 -3.48 7.29
N TYR A 122 -11.94 -3.01 8.36
CA TYR A 122 -11.92 -3.77 9.62
C TYR A 122 -13.27 -3.80 10.34
N GLY A 123 -14.15 -2.79 10.20
CA GLY A 123 -15.50 -2.82 10.79
C GLY A 123 -16.54 -3.70 10.08
N SER A 124 -16.15 -4.48 9.06
CA SER A 124 -17.10 -5.22 8.20
C SER A 124 -17.32 -6.66 8.66
N VAL A 125 -16.43 -7.17 9.51
CA VAL A 125 -16.43 -8.55 10.03
C VAL A 125 -16.63 -8.52 11.54
N VAL A 126 -17.13 -9.62 12.09
CA VAL A 126 -17.32 -9.78 13.55
C VAL A 126 -15.99 -9.58 14.29
N ASP A 127 -14.87 -9.94 13.65
CA ASP A 127 -13.52 -9.77 14.19
C ASP A 127 -12.65 -8.85 13.32
N ALA A 128 -12.61 -7.56 13.68
CA ALA A 128 -11.79 -6.54 13.04
C ALA A 128 -10.29 -6.91 13.01
N GLN A 129 -9.83 -7.67 14.01
CA GLN A 129 -8.43 -8.08 14.13
C GLN A 129 -8.01 -8.98 12.97
N LEU A 130 -8.89 -9.86 12.48
CA LEU A 130 -8.58 -10.76 11.38
C LEU A 130 -8.18 -10.01 10.10
N ASN A 131 -8.91 -8.94 9.76
CA ASN A 131 -8.60 -8.14 8.57
C ASN A 131 -7.28 -7.37 8.74
N PHE A 132 -7.02 -6.88 9.95
CA PHE A 132 -5.76 -6.21 10.26
C PHE A 132 -4.57 -7.18 10.20
N ASP A 133 -4.71 -8.36 10.79
CA ASP A 133 -3.68 -9.40 10.79
C ASP A 133 -3.39 -9.91 9.37
N MET A 134 -4.43 -10.03 8.53
CA MET A 134 -4.26 -10.36 7.10
C MET A 134 -3.37 -9.34 6.40
N PHE A 135 -3.65 -8.05 6.58
CA PHE A 135 -2.83 -6.98 5.99
C PHE A 135 -1.41 -6.97 6.56
N MET A 136 -1.25 -7.07 7.88
CA MET A 136 0.07 -7.06 8.52
C MET A 136 0.91 -8.29 8.17
N SER A 137 0.27 -9.45 8.00
CA SER A 137 0.90 -10.68 7.50
C SER A 137 1.41 -10.48 6.07
N TYR A 138 0.57 -9.92 5.19
CA TYR A 138 0.96 -9.58 3.82
C TYR A 138 2.17 -8.63 3.80
N VAL A 139 2.16 -7.54 4.58
CA VAL A 139 3.30 -6.61 4.67
C VAL A 139 4.55 -7.33 5.19
N GLY A 140 4.42 -8.13 6.25
CA GLY A 140 5.52 -8.90 6.83
C GLY A 140 6.11 -9.93 5.86
N GLN A 141 5.28 -10.57 5.05
CA GLN A 141 5.71 -11.53 4.04
C GLN A 141 6.62 -10.89 3.00
N THR A 142 6.33 -9.64 2.57
CA THR A 142 7.21 -8.94 1.60
C THR A 142 8.62 -8.72 2.16
N PHE A 143 8.75 -8.47 3.47
CA PHE A 143 10.04 -8.35 4.15
C PHE A 143 10.75 -9.70 4.22
N GLU A 144 10.03 -10.74 4.63
CA GLU A 144 10.57 -12.10 4.74
C GLU A 144 11.05 -12.63 3.39
N GLU A 145 10.26 -12.49 2.33
CA GLU A 145 10.61 -12.88 0.97
C GLU A 145 11.88 -12.18 0.49
N LYS A 146 12.00 -10.87 0.75
CA LYS A 146 13.21 -10.14 0.37
C LYS A 146 14.42 -10.58 1.18
N ASN A 147 14.25 -10.79 2.48
CA ASN A 147 15.34 -11.25 3.35
C ASN A 147 15.85 -12.63 2.94
N LYS A 148 14.96 -13.57 2.58
CA LYS A 148 15.34 -14.89 2.05
C LYS A 148 16.14 -14.83 0.75
N ARG A 149 15.89 -13.81 -0.09
CA ARG A 149 16.64 -13.60 -1.35
C ARG A 149 18.00 -12.95 -1.13
N ILE A 150 18.23 -12.32 0.01
CA ILE A 150 19.56 -11.82 0.38
C ILE A 150 20.35 -13.03 0.89
N SER A 151 21.42 -13.40 0.18
CA SER A 151 22.24 -14.56 0.50
C SER A 151 22.57 -14.62 2.00
N PRO A 152 22.26 -15.73 2.70
CA PRO A 152 22.60 -15.88 4.12
C PRO A 152 24.12 -15.97 4.35
N PHE A 153 24.89 -16.21 3.29
CA PHE A 153 26.35 -16.37 3.32
C PHE A 153 27.10 -15.08 2.95
N THR A 154 26.38 -14.00 2.63
CA THR A 154 26.98 -12.72 2.27
C THR A 154 26.61 -11.69 3.32
N GLU A 155 27.61 -11.19 4.05
CA GLU A 155 27.44 -10.05 4.93
C GLU A 155 27.20 -8.79 4.09
N VAL A 156 25.92 -8.49 3.82
CA VAL A 156 25.53 -7.26 3.13
C VAL A 156 25.38 -6.13 4.15
N SER A 157 26.19 -5.08 4.00
CA SER A 157 26.14 -3.92 4.88
C SER A 157 24.82 -3.14 4.74
N ASN A 158 24.42 -2.43 5.79
CA ASN A 158 23.22 -1.58 5.73
C ASN A 158 23.30 -0.52 4.63
N ASN A 159 24.51 0.02 4.35
CA ASN A 159 24.70 1.01 3.28
C ASN A 159 24.51 0.40 1.89
N GLU A 160 24.93 -0.84 1.69
CA GLU A 160 24.74 -1.57 0.44
C GLU A 160 23.27 -1.94 0.21
N LEU A 161 22.55 -2.32 1.27
CA LEU A 161 21.09 -2.50 1.22
C LEU A 161 20.38 -1.19 0.88
N MET A 162 20.77 -0.08 1.52
CA MET A 162 20.21 1.23 1.19
C MET A 162 20.42 1.58 -0.29
N ARG A 163 21.64 1.41 -0.81
CA ARG A 163 21.94 1.74 -2.22
C ARG A 163 21.20 0.83 -3.20
N SER A 164 21.12 -0.47 -2.91
CA SER A 164 20.52 -1.44 -3.83
C SER A 164 18.98 -1.43 -3.81
N LEU A 165 18.37 -1.06 -2.68
CA LEU A 165 16.92 -1.11 -2.50
C LEU A 165 16.23 0.24 -2.73
N VAL A 166 16.89 1.37 -2.48
CA VAL A 166 16.33 2.70 -2.75
C VAL A 166 16.49 3.03 -4.24
N THR A 167 15.67 2.40 -5.06
CA THR A 167 15.71 2.55 -6.53
C THR A 167 14.30 2.58 -7.12
N GLY A 168 14.18 3.15 -8.33
CA GLY A 168 12.92 3.15 -9.09
C GLY A 168 12.69 1.90 -9.92
N VAL A 169 13.61 0.92 -9.91
CA VAL A 169 13.61 -0.24 -10.83
C VAL A 169 12.94 -1.49 -10.25
N GLY A 170 12.22 -1.38 -9.13
CA GLY A 170 11.50 -2.51 -8.55
C GLY A 170 12.38 -3.48 -7.74
N ALA A 171 13.40 -2.98 -7.05
CA ALA A 171 14.33 -3.80 -6.26
C ALA A 171 13.69 -4.53 -5.05
N HIS A 172 12.46 -4.15 -4.66
CA HIS A 172 11.69 -4.76 -3.58
C HIS A 172 10.17 -4.70 -3.85
N LYS A 173 9.41 -5.48 -3.06
CA LYS A 173 7.94 -5.48 -3.04
C LYS A 173 7.33 -4.89 -1.77
N PHE A 174 8.11 -4.17 -0.98
CA PHE A 174 7.63 -3.51 0.24
C PHE A 174 6.50 -2.53 -0.06
N ILE A 175 5.62 -2.31 0.91
CA ILE A 175 4.62 -1.23 0.86
C ILE A 175 5.29 0.08 1.22
N ASP A 176 5.35 0.99 0.26
CA ASP A 176 6.00 2.29 0.38
C ASP A 176 5.16 3.29 1.16
N VAL A 177 3.84 3.31 0.93
CA VAL A 177 2.90 4.19 1.64
C VAL A 177 1.64 3.42 1.98
N VAL A 178 1.15 3.62 3.19
CA VAL A 178 -0.20 3.20 3.62
C VAL A 178 -1.02 4.46 3.85
N PHE A 179 -2.03 4.67 3.02
CA PHE A 179 -3.04 5.69 3.24
C PHE A 179 -4.04 5.16 4.27
N TYR A 180 -4.03 5.75 5.46
CA TYR A 180 -4.96 5.39 6.53
C TYR A 180 -6.17 6.32 6.48
N LEU A 181 -7.31 5.81 6.01
CA LEU A 181 -8.50 6.59 5.75
C LEU A 181 -9.37 6.74 7.01
N VAL A 182 -9.65 7.98 7.36
CA VAL A 182 -10.53 8.41 8.46
C VAL A 182 -11.65 9.26 7.86
N VAL A 183 -12.86 9.27 8.42
CA VAL A 183 -13.95 10.13 7.93
C VAL A 183 -14.41 11.11 9.01
N HIS A 184 -15.17 10.65 10.01
CA HIS A 184 -15.80 11.54 11.00
C HIS A 184 -15.10 11.60 12.35
N ARG A 185 -14.39 10.54 12.74
CA ARG A 185 -13.70 10.45 14.03
C ARG A 185 -12.54 9.47 13.98
N LEU A 186 -11.51 9.74 14.77
CA LEU A 186 -10.44 8.80 15.05
C LEU A 186 -10.83 7.87 16.20
N LYS A 187 -10.90 6.57 15.95
CA LYS A 187 -11.20 5.55 16.96
C LYS A 187 -9.90 5.11 17.65
N PRO A 188 -9.95 4.61 18.90
CA PRO A 188 -8.77 4.08 19.59
C PRO A 188 -8.08 2.94 18.82
N ILE A 189 -8.87 2.06 18.17
CA ILE A 189 -8.32 0.98 17.33
C ILE A 189 -7.52 1.54 16.14
N ASP A 190 -7.90 2.71 15.62
CA ASP A 190 -7.19 3.33 14.51
C ASP A 190 -5.78 3.76 14.92
N VAL A 191 -5.63 4.27 16.15
CA VAL A 191 -4.35 4.65 16.75
C VAL A 191 -3.43 3.43 16.87
N GLU A 192 -3.97 2.31 17.36
CA GLU A 192 -3.22 1.06 17.50
C GLU A 192 -2.79 0.49 16.16
N TYR A 193 -3.70 0.45 15.17
CA TYR A 193 -3.38 -0.02 13.82
C TYR A 193 -2.34 0.86 13.15
N MET A 194 -2.47 2.19 13.21
CA MET A 194 -1.44 3.08 12.68
C MET A 194 -0.09 2.89 13.37
N ARG A 195 -0.06 2.67 14.69
CA ARG A 195 1.17 2.37 15.45
C ARG A 195 1.86 1.12 14.90
N LEU A 196 1.12 0.02 14.77
CA LEU A 196 1.65 -1.26 14.32
C LEU A 196 2.09 -1.23 12.84
N ILE A 197 1.33 -0.56 11.96
CA ILE A 197 1.70 -0.39 10.55
C ILE A 197 2.97 0.47 10.42
N SER A 198 3.10 1.52 11.23
CA SER A 198 4.21 2.47 11.15
C SER A 198 5.59 1.83 11.31
N GLU A 199 5.68 0.68 11.97
CA GLU A 199 6.92 -0.09 12.12
C GLU A 199 7.44 -0.66 10.79
N LYS A 200 6.55 -0.93 9.82
CA LYS A 200 6.86 -1.65 8.58
C LYS A 200 6.61 -0.82 7.31
N ALA A 201 5.69 0.14 7.34
CA ALA A 201 5.36 0.98 6.19
C ALA A 201 5.12 2.45 6.58
N ASN A 202 5.20 3.37 5.62
CA ASN A 202 4.98 4.80 5.87
C ASN A 202 3.48 5.12 5.92
N VAL A 203 2.97 5.40 7.12
CA VAL A 203 1.54 5.69 7.33
C VAL A 203 1.26 7.15 7.03
N VAL A 204 0.33 7.43 6.12
CA VAL A 204 -0.17 8.78 5.81
C VAL A 204 -1.65 8.83 6.17
N PRO A 205 -2.05 9.56 7.22
CA PRO A 205 -3.47 9.71 7.54
C PRO A 205 -4.16 10.60 6.49
N VAL A 206 -5.37 10.20 6.11
CA VAL A 206 -6.18 10.89 5.09
C VAL A 206 -7.62 10.97 5.60
N ILE A 207 -8.17 12.17 5.66
CA ILE A 207 -9.57 12.43 5.95
C ILE A 207 -10.34 12.36 4.63
N CYS A 208 -11.21 11.37 4.49
CA CYS A 208 -12.01 11.12 3.30
C CYS A 208 -13.43 11.67 3.45
N LYS A 209 -14.16 11.69 2.33
CA LYS A 209 -15.56 12.16 2.26
C LYS A 209 -15.71 13.55 2.89
N VAL A 210 -14.79 14.45 2.59
CA VAL A 210 -14.84 15.82 3.14
C VAL A 210 -16.01 16.62 2.57
N ASP A 211 -16.63 16.16 1.49
CA ASP A 211 -17.89 16.67 0.95
C ASP A 211 -19.10 16.43 1.88
N THR A 212 -19.01 15.49 2.84
CA THR A 212 -20.08 15.22 3.81
C THR A 212 -19.88 15.94 5.15
N GLN A 213 -18.85 16.79 5.26
CA GLN A 213 -18.44 17.45 6.50
C GLN A 213 -18.22 18.94 6.24
N SER A 214 -18.59 19.79 7.19
CA SER A 214 -18.26 21.21 7.13
C SER A 214 -16.74 21.44 7.20
N GLU A 215 -16.26 22.56 6.67
CA GLU A 215 -14.84 22.93 6.78
C GLU A 215 -14.36 22.97 8.24
N GLN A 216 -15.23 23.38 9.16
CA GLN A 216 -14.92 23.41 10.58
C GLN A 216 -14.73 22.00 11.15
N GLU A 217 -15.62 21.05 10.83
CA GLU A 217 -15.50 19.65 11.26
C GLU A 217 -14.22 19.00 10.72
N VAL A 218 -13.86 19.27 9.45
CA VAL A 218 -12.60 18.76 8.86
C VAL A 218 -11.39 19.35 9.59
N ARG A 219 -11.39 20.66 9.88
CA ARG A 219 -10.31 21.30 10.64
C ARG A 219 -10.17 20.72 12.04
N ASP A 220 -11.28 20.60 12.78
CA ASP A 220 -11.30 20.04 14.13
C ASP A 220 -10.81 18.59 14.14
N LEU A 221 -11.21 17.79 13.15
CA LEU A 221 -10.74 16.42 12.99
C LEU A 221 -9.24 16.35 12.66
N LYS A 222 -8.71 17.23 11.80
CA LYS A 222 -7.25 17.30 11.54
C LYS A 222 -6.47 17.56 12.83
N VAL A 223 -6.91 18.53 13.63
CA VAL A 223 -6.28 18.88 14.92
C VAL A 223 -6.39 17.70 15.89
N GLN A 224 -7.57 17.09 16.01
CA GLN A 224 -7.81 15.95 16.88
C GLN A 224 -6.89 14.77 16.52
N VAL A 225 -6.87 14.37 15.24
CA VAL A 225 -6.04 13.26 14.76
C VAL A 225 -4.58 13.50 15.09
N LEU A 226 -4.07 14.70 14.79
CA LEU A 226 -2.69 15.04 15.08
C LEU A 226 -2.39 14.96 16.58
N ARG A 227 -3.14 15.68 17.42
CA ARG A 227 -2.90 15.70 18.87
C ARG A 227 -2.94 14.31 19.48
N THR A 228 -3.96 13.52 19.16
CA THR A 228 -4.08 12.15 19.69
C THR A 228 -2.91 11.27 19.27
N LEU A 229 -2.52 11.28 17.99
CA LEU A 229 -1.39 10.47 17.52
C LEU A 229 -0.06 10.93 18.13
N LYS A 230 0.13 12.24 18.36
CA LYS A 230 1.31 12.79 19.06
C LYS A 230 1.38 12.31 20.50
N GLU A 231 0.28 12.48 21.25
CA GLU A 231 0.16 12.06 22.66
C GLU A 231 0.39 10.57 22.83
N GLN A 232 -0.05 9.77 21.86
CA GLN A 232 0.11 8.32 21.84
C GLN A 232 1.44 7.86 21.22
N GLY A 233 2.33 8.78 20.82
CA GLY A 233 3.63 8.44 20.26
C GLY A 233 3.57 7.64 18.95
N VAL A 234 2.54 7.84 18.13
CA VAL A 234 2.39 7.18 16.83
C VAL A 234 3.18 7.93 15.77
N SER A 235 4.08 7.23 15.08
CA SER A 235 4.93 7.79 14.03
C SER A 235 4.25 7.72 12.67
N ILE A 236 3.73 8.84 12.18
CA ILE A 236 3.22 8.97 10.81
C ILE A 236 4.28 9.57 9.89
N TYR A 237 4.11 9.40 8.57
CA TYR A 237 4.96 10.04 7.58
C TYR A 237 4.55 11.50 7.37
N THR A 238 5.37 12.43 7.84
CA THR A 238 5.01 13.86 7.92
C THR A 238 5.54 14.72 6.77
N PHE A 239 6.07 14.12 5.70
CA PHE A 239 6.61 14.86 4.54
C PHE A 239 7.64 15.95 4.93
N ARG A 240 8.46 15.67 5.96
CA ARG A 240 9.48 16.58 6.53
C ARG A 240 8.90 17.82 7.25
N ILE A 241 7.67 17.74 7.71
CA ILE A 241 7.05 18.75 8.57
C ILE A 241 6.99 18.20 9.99
N ASP A 242 7.42 18.98 10.98
CA ASP A 242 7.34 18.57 12.38
C ASP A 242 5.90 18.49 12.87
N TYR A 243 5.67 17.62 13.86
CA TYR A 243 4.34 17.36 14.41
C TYR A 243 3.65 18.62 14.95
N ASP A 244 4.40 19.46 15.68
CA ASP A 244 3.90 20.73 16.22
C ASP A 244 3.52 21.72 15.13
N ARG A 245 4.28 21.73 14.03
CA ARG A 245 3.98 22.57 12.88
C ARG A 245 2.73 22.09 12.15
N LEU A 246 2.54 20.77 12.00
CA LEU A 246 1.31 20.21 11.44
C LEU A 246 0.08 20.58 12.28
N ILE A 247 0.18 20.51 13.61
CA ILE A 247 -0.92 20.91 14.51
C ILE A 247 -1.25 22.39 14.32
N HIS A 248 -0.23 23.26 14.34
CA HIS A 248 -0.42 24.70 14.12
C HIS A 248 -1.02 25.01 12.73
N MET A 249 -0.59 24.30 11.69
CA MET A 249 -1.18 24.41 10.36
C MET A 249 -2.65 24.03 10.38
N ALA A 250 -3.01 22.90 11.00
CA ALA A 250 -4.40 22.44 11.11
C ALA A 250 -5.29 23.43 11.88
N GLU A 251 -4.81 23.96 13.01
CA GLU A 251 -5.54 24.96 13.83
C GLU A 251 -5.85 26.24 13.04
N ASN A 252 -4.96 26.64 12.13
CA ASN A 252 -5.12 27.81 11.27
C ASN A 252 -5.78 27.50 9.92
N GLY A 253 -6.23 26.26 9.69
CA GLY A 253 -6.81 25.84 8.41
C GLY A 253 -5.83 25.85 7.23
N GLN A 254 -4.52 25.81 7.50
CA GLN A 254 -3.49 25.75 6.46
C GLN A 254 -3.39 24.34 5.87
N VAL A 255 -3.55 24.24 4.56
CA VAL A 255 -3.25 23.05 3.77
C VAL A 255 -1.74 22.83 3.66
N GLY A 256 -1.30 21.61 3.38
CA GLY A 256 0.13 21.36 3.11
C GLY A 256 0.74 20.10 3.70
N GLY A 257 -0.01 19.36 4.53
CA GLY A 257 0.52 18.20 5.22
C GLY A 257 -0.56 17.29 5.80
N PRO A 258 -0.18 16.11 6.29
CA PRO A 258 -1.11 15.14 6.85
C PRO A 258 -1.75 15.64 8.16
N PRO A 259 -3.01 15.26 8.44
CA PRO A 259 -3.90 14.48 7.59
C PRO A 259 -4.39 15.25 6.35
N PHE A 260 -4.39 14.58 5.20
CA PHE A 260 -4.88 15.18 3.94
C PHE A 260 -6.39 15.03 3.84
N ALA A 261 -7.10 16.10 3.53
CA ALA A 261 -8.54 16.18 3.29
C ALA A 261 -8.83 15.88 1.81
N VAL A 262 -9.52 14.78 1.52
CA VAL A 262 -9.77 14.31 0.15
C VAL A 262 -11.23 13.97 -0.08
N CYS A 263 -11.67 14.20 -1.31
CA CYS A 263 -13.02 13.92 -1.77
C CYS A 263 -12.98 13.03 -3.01
N ASN A 264 -13.77 11.96 -3.00
CA ASN A 264 -13.81 10.97 -4.07
C ASN A 264 -14.85 11.30 -5.16
N THR A 265 -15.65 12.35 -4.97
CA THR A 265 -16.69 12.74 -5.92
C THR A 265 -16.02 13.25 -7.19
N ALA A 266 -16.29 12.59 -8.32
CA ALA A 266 -16.00 13.15 -9.63
C ALA A 266 -16.68 14.52 -9.71
N VAL A 267 -15.95 15.56 -10.12
CA VAL A 267 -16.55 16.89 -10.33
C VAL A 267 -17.67 16.70 -11.33
N LYS A 268 -18.94 16.74 -10.87
CA LYS A 268 -20.07 16.80 -11.78
C LYS A 268 -19.88 18.08 -12.62
N PRO A 269 -20.01 18.04 -13.95
CA PRO A 269 -20.05 19.27 -14.73
C PRO A 269 -21.14 20.15 -14.12
N ALA A 270 -20.84 21.44 -13.93
CA ALA A 270 -21.71 22.39 -13.25
C ALA A 270 -23.16 22.17 -13.70
N SER A 271 -24.02 21.69 -12.80
CA SER A 271 -25.44 21.62 -13.11
C SER A 271 -25.93 23.05 -13.29
N ALA A 272 -26.75 23.28 -14.32
CA ALA A 272 -27.34 24.60 -14.56
C ALA A 272 -28.43 24.94 -13.53
N ASP A 273 -28.62 24.10 -12.50
CA ASP A 273 -29.65 24.24 -11.48
C ASP A 273 -29.16 25.15 -10.35
N PRO A 274 -29.75 26.35 -10.17
CA PRO A 274 -29.38 27.29 -9.12
C PRO A 274 -29.60 26.76 -7.69
N ASN A 275 -30.36 25.66 -7.53
CA ASN A 275 -30.65 25.01 -6.25
C ASN A 275 -29.73 23.81 -5.94
N ASP A 276 -28.79 23.47 -6.83
CA ASP A 276 -27.80 22.42 -6.56
C ASP A 276 -26.72 22.97 -5.62
N HIS A 277 -27.08 23.08 -4.34
CA HIS A 277 -26.18 23.49 -3.27
C HIS A 277 -25.21 22.34 -2.92
N ILE A 278 -24.40 21.87 -3.87
CA ILE A 278 -23.15 21.21 -3.51
C ILE A 278 -22.22 22.33 -3.04
N ALA A 279 -22.40 22.70 -1.78
CA ALA A 279 -21.60 23.68 -1.07
C ALA A 279 -20.20 23.11 -0.77
N PHE A 280 -19.42 22.80 -1.80
CA PHE A 280 -18.00 22.57 -1.66
C PHE A 280 -17.26 22.97 -2.93
N THR A 281 -16.39 23.97 -2.79
CA THR A 281 -15.49 24.36 -3.87
C THR A 281 -14.38 23.31 -4.04
N PRO A 282 -13.93 23.01 -5.27
CA PRO A 282 -12.77 22.15 -5.55
C PRO A 282 -11.46 22.52 -4.80
N ALA A 283 -11.41 23.70 -4.19
CA ALA A 283 -10.28 24.23 -3.43
C ALA A 283 -9.97 23.47 -2.13
N SER A 284 -10.88 22.63 -1.61
CA SER A 284 -10.66 21.85 -0.38
C SER A 284 -10.11 20.43 -0.60
N ASN A 285 -10.02 19.97 -1.84
CA ASN A 285 -9.53 18.62 -2.16
C ASN A 285 -7.99 18.63 -2.25
N GLU A 286 -7.33 18.05 -1.24
CA GLU A 286 -5.87 17.97 -1.18
C GLU A 286 -5.29 16.78 -1.97
N LEU A 287 -6.11 16.01 -2.69
CA LEU A 287 -5.65 14.87 -3.48
C LEU A 287 -4.57 15.22 -4.53
N PRO A 288 -4.65 16.33 -5.29
CA PRO A 288 -3.58 16.72 -6.21
C PRO A 288 -2.25 16.99 -5.49
N LEU A 289 -2.30 17.61 -4.30
CA LEU A 289 -1.12 17.86 -3.49
C LEU A 289 -0.53 16.54 -2.95
N LEU A 290 -1.38 15.65 -2.45
CA LEU A 290 -0.98 14.33 -1.96
C LEU A 290 -0.25 13.53 -3.05
N ARG A 291 -0.78 13.52 -4.28
CA ARG A 291 -0.14 12.89 -5.44
C ARG A 291 1.20 13.50 -5.75
N LYS A 292 1.27 14.83 -5.88
CA LYS A 292 2.53 15.54 -6.15
C LYS A 292 3.59 15.22 -5.10
N LEU A 293 3.21 15.14 -3.83
CA LEU A 293 4.13 14.78 -2.75
C LEU A 293 4.59 13.32 -2.87
N VAL A 294 3.67 12.37 -3.06
CA VAL A 294 3.98 10.93 -3.07
C VAL A 294 4.69 10.47 -4.34
N LEU A 295 4.26 10.95 -5.51
CA LEU A 295 4.69 10.46 -6.82
C LEU A 295 5.86 11.27 -7.40
N GLU A 296 6.01 12.55 -7.02
CA GLU A 296 7.03 13.42 -7.61
C GLU A 296 8.05 13.91 -6.57
N THR A 297 7.59 14.60 -5.52
CA THR A 297 8.47 15.44 -4.69
C THR A 297 9.20 14.65 -3.61
N GLN A 298 8.55 13.65 -3.01
CA GLN A 298 9.08 12.90 -1.86
C GLN A 298 9.32 11.42 -2.16
N ILE A 299 9.16 10.97 -3.40
CA ILE A 299 9.25 9.55 -3.76
C ILE A 299 10.56 8.88 -3.31
N THR A 300 11.70 9.55 -3.52
CA THR A 300 13.00 9.05 -3.06
C THR A 300 13.08 8.96 -1.53
N ASN A 301 12.51 9.94 -0.82
CA ASN A 301 12.49 9.91 0.65
C ASN A 301 11.59 8.78 1.15
N ILE A 302 10.40 8.63 0.57
CA ILE A 302 9.46 7.54 0.89
C ILE A 302 10.21 6.20 0.79
N ARG A 303 10.85 5.92 -0.36
CA ARG A 303 11.67 4.70 -0.56
C ARG A 303 12.77 4.55 0.50
N GLN A 304 13.51 5.62 0.81
CA GLN A 304 14.53 5.58 1.86
C GLN A 304 13.96 5.20 3.23
N PHE A 305 12.80 5.75 3.60
CA PHE A 305 12.14 5.40 4.86
C PHE A 305 11.60 3.96 4.84
N THR A 306 11.05 3.49 3.72
CA THR A 306 10.62 2.09 3.53
C THR A 306 11.80 1.14 3.74
N VAL A 307 12.93 1.39 3.07
CA VAL A 307 14.13 0.55 3.17
C VAL A 307 14.75 0.60 4.57
N LYS A 308 14.77 1.77 5.23
CA LYS A 308 15.22 1.88 6.63
C LYS A 308 14.37 1.00 7.56
N LYS A 309 13.05 0.94 7.36
CA LYS A 309 12.17 0.06 8.14
C LYS A 309 12.50 -1.41 7.93
N PHE A 310 12.74 -1.81 6.68
CA PHE A 310 13.22 -3.16 6.38
C PHE A 310 14.56 -3.49 7.04
N ILE A 311 15.56 -2.60 6.96
CA ILE A 311 16.88 -2.80 7.58
C ILE A 311 16.75 -2.94 9.10
N ASN A 312 15.96 -2.08 9.74
CA ASN A 312 15.70 -2.15 11.18
C ASN A 312 15.00 -3.47 11.57
N TRP A 313 13.99 -3.88 10.79
CA TRP A 313 13.31 -5.16 10.98
C TRP A 313 14.28 -6.34 10.82
N ARG A 314 15.10 -6.34 9.76
CA ARG A 314 16.10 -7.39 9.48
C ARG A 314 17.12 -7.49 10.61
N GLY A 315 17.62 -6.37 11.13
CA GLY A 315 18.53 -6.34 12.26
C GLY A 315 17.95 -6.98 13.52
N LYS A 316 16.69 -6.65 13.85
CA LYS A 316 15.97 -7.30 14.97
C LYS A 316 15.78 -8.80 14.74
N HIS A 317 15.41 -9.19 13.52
CA HIS A 317 15.14 -10.58 13.18
C HIS A 317 16.41 -11.46 13.25
N LEU A 318 17.54 -10.96 12.72
CA LEU A 318 18.83 -11.65 12.81
C LEU A 318 19.30 -11.79 14.27
N ALA A 319 19.13 -10.76 15.09
CA ALA A 319 19.46 -10.83 16.52
C ALA A 319 18.63 -11.90 17.26
N GLN A 320 17.33 -12.00 16.96
CA GLN A 320 16.46 -13.03 17.52
C GLN A 320 16.88 -14.44 17.10
N GLN A 321 17.24 -14.65 15.83
CA GLN A 321 17.73 -15.94 15.35
C GLN A 321 19.06 -16.35 16.00
N GLN A 322 19.98 -15.40 16.22
CA GLN A 322 21.23 -15.67 16.93
C GLN A 322 21.00 -16.04 18.40
N GLN A 323 20.09 -15.34 19.08
CA GLN A 323 19.72 -15.66 20.46
C GLN A 323 19.10 -17.06 20.57
N GLN A 324 18.21 -17.44 19.64
CA GLN A 324 17.63 -18.79 19.61
C GLN A 324 18.70 -19.85 19.35
N HIS A 325 19.63 -19.63 18.41
CA HIS A 325 20.74 -20.56 18.16
C HIS A 325 21.65 -20.72 19.38
N GLN A 326 21.97 -19.62 20.09
CA GLN A 326 22.77 -19.67 21.32
C GLN A 326 22.06 -20.44 22.43
N GLN A 327 20.74 -20.25 22.61
CA GLN A 327 19.96 -20.99 23.59
C GLN A 327 19.93 -22.49 23.27
N LEU A 328 19.76 -22.86 22.01
CA LEU A 328 19.77 -24.27 21.58
C LEU A 328 21.15 -24.91 21.81
N GLN A 329 22.24 -24.21 21.51
CA GLN A 329 23.60 -24.71 21.76
C GLN A 329 23.90 -24.88 23.26
N GLN A 330 23.37 -24.02 24.12
CA GLN A 330 23.51 -24.15 25.58
C GLN A 330 22.64 -25.28 26.17
N GLN A 331 21.48 -25.55 25.60
CA GLN A 331 20.58 -26.62 26.07
C GLN A 331 21.03 -28.02 25.66
N GLN A 332 21.71 -28.18 24.51
CA GLN A 332 22.18 -29.48 24.03
C GLN A 332 23.04 -30.27 25.05
N PRO A 333 24.09 -29.70 25.67
CA PRO A 333 24.89 -30.44 26.66
C PRO A 333 24.11 -30.73 27.95
N ILE A 334 23.21 -29.84 28.36
CA ILE A 334 22.36 -30.04 29.56
C ILE A 334 21.40 -31.21 29.33
N GLN A 335 20.77 -31.28 28.16
CA GLN A 335 19.87 -32.38 27.79
C GLN A 335 20.62 -33.71 27.67
N GLN A 336 21.82 -33.71 27.08
CA GLN A 336 22.67 -34.91 27.00
C GLN A 336 23.08 -35.41 28.39
N GLN A 337 23.45 -34.50 29.29
CA GLN A 337 23.83 -34.83 30.66
C GLN A 337 22.63 -35.36 31.48
N GLN A 338 21.45 -34.77 31.34
CA GLN A 338 20.23 -35.27 31.97
C GLN A 338 19.83 -36.66 31.44
N ALA A 339 19.95 -36.89 30.12
CA ALA A 339 19.68 -38.20 29.52
C ALA A 339 20.65 -39.27 30.03
N TYR A 340 21.93 -38.91 30.19
CA TYR A 340 22.95 -39.78 30.80
C TYR A 340 22.62 -40.13 32.25
N TYR A 341 22.26 -39.15 33.08
CA TYR A 341 21.90 -39.40 34.48
C TYR A 341 20.63 -40.26 34.62
N GLN A 342 19.62 -40.05 33.77
CA GLN A 342 18.42 -40.90 33.76
C GLN A 342 18.76 -42.34 33.40
N GLN A 343 19.57 -42.57 32.36
CA GLN A 343 20.01 -43.94 32.01
C GLN A 343 20.75 -44.62 33.17
N HIS A 344 21.62 -43.90 33.88
CA HIS A 344 22.33 -44.44 35.03
C HIS A 344 21.43 -44.73 36.23
N GLN A 345 20.43 -43.88 36.53
CA GLN A 345 19.46 -44.18 37.58
C GLN A 345 18.61 -45.42 37.26
N TYR A 346 18.12 -45.55 36.03
CA TYR A 346 17.37 -46.73 35.59
C TYR A 346 18.17 -48.03 35.76
N GLN A 347 19.47 -48.01 35.45
CA GLN A 347 20.35 -49.16 35.63
C GLN A 347 20.62 -49.51 37.10
N GLN A 348 20.62 -48.52 38.00
CA GLN A 348 20.81 -48.75 39.44
C GLN A 348 19.55 -49.28 40.12
N THR A 349 18.35 -48.89 39.68
CA THR A 349 17.08 -49.40 40.21
C THR A 349 16.68 -50.78 39.70
N ALA A 350 17.33 -51.26 38.62
CA ALA A 350 17.06 -52.57 38.00
C ALA A 350 17.95 -53.70 38.54
N ARG A 351 18.85 -53.41 39.48
CA ARG A 351 19.62 -54.37 40.28
C ARG A 351 19.03 -54.44 41.67
#